data_AF-A0A7X7FUT0-F1
#
_entry.id   AF-A0A7X7FUT0-F1
#
_cell.length_a   1.000
_cell.length_b   1.000
_cell.length_c   1.000
_cell.angle_alpha   90.00
_cell.angle_beta   90.00
_cell.angle_gamma   90.00
#
_symmetry.space_group_name_H-M   'P 1'
#
loop_
_entity.id
_entity.type
_entity.pdbx_description
1 polymer ?
#
loop_
_entity_poly.entity_id
_entity_poly.type
_entity_poly.pdbx_seq_one_letter_code
_entity_poly.pdbx_strand_id
1 'polypeptide(L)'
;MKKKNIFIIYAVLSFIFTSCINDFQEITVYPYKIGDFYSEGGAMGIVYKVSDDGANGMIVSLSEAECAWGDTILTLANDTLDAINNINKIKQIDQWKQKFPAFYWCDNKNKDGVSGWCLPSKHDWEEILENRFIIDETLVDIGAQSILGKTYWSSTEYSKYEAYHVDFILAEMQFYAVKLNRKKVFVRAVRAF
;
A
#
# COMPACT_ATOMS: atom_id res chain seq x y z
N MET A 1 48.45 -21.85 -23.47
CA MET A 1 47.57 -20.66 -23.42
C MET A 1 46.99 -20.56 -22.01
N LYS A 2 46.92 -19.34 -21.46
CA LYS A 2 46.76 -18.99 -20.04
C LYS A 2 45.40 -19.37 -19.42
N LYS A 3 45.43 -19.74 -18.11
CA LYS A 3 44.52 -19.42 -16.97
C LYS A 3 43.00 -19.65 -17.17
N LYS A 4 42.22 -20.20 -16.23
CA LYS A 4 42.15 -19.85 -14.79
C LYS A 4 41.23 -20.88 -14.08
N ASN A 5 41.65 -21.39 -12.92
CA ASN A 5 40.78 -22.08 -11.97
C ASN A 5 39.81 -21.08 -11.33
N ILE A 6 38.52 -21.41 -11.22
CA ILE A 6 37.61 -20.85 -10.22
C ILE A 6 36.73 -21.98 -9.68
N PHE A 7 37.02 -22.39 -8.44
CA PHE A 7 36.08 -23.05 -7.53
C PHE A 7 35.25 -21.96 -6.86
N ILE A 8 33.92 -22.01 -6.94
CA ILE A 8 33.04 -21.41 -5.92
C ILE A 8 31.92 -22.41 -5.63
N ILE A 9 32.04 -23.03 -4.46
CA ILE A 9 30.97 -23.69 -3.73
C ILE A 9 30.11 -22.60 -3.11
N TYR A 10 28.80 -22.62 -3.33
CA TYR A 10 27.82 -22.24 -2.30
C TYR A 10 26.55 -23.05 -2.49
N ALA A 11 26.43 -24.07 -1.64
CA ALA A 11 25.15 -24.65 -1.29
C ALA A 11 24.43 -23.65 -0.37
N VAL A 12 23.23 -23.21 -0.75
CA VAL A 12 22.27 -22.63 0.19
C VAL A 12 20.97 -23.41 0.00
N LEU A 13 20.83 -24.48 0.78
CA LEU A 13 19.52 -24.99 1.17
C LEU A 13 18.95 -24.02 2.20
N SER A 14 17.84 -23.37 1.88
CA SER A 14 16.93 -22.80 2.88
C SER A 14 15.49 -23.10 2.50
N PHE A 15 14.75 -23.51 3.51
CA PHE A 15 13.44 -24.13 3.50
C PHE A 15 12.29 -23.09 3.45
N ILE A 16 11.29 -23.38 2.61
CA ILE A 16 9.82 -23.17 2.70
C ILE A 16 9.25 -21.79 3.08
N PHE A 17 8.44 -21.21 2.18
CA PHE A 17 6.98 -21.05 2.35
C PHE A 17 6.36 -20.96 0.94
N THR A 18 5.50 -21.92 0.58
CA THR A 18 4.68 -21.84 -0.63
C THR A 18 3.61 -20.77 -0.45
N SER A 19 3.98 -19.53 -0.77
CA SER A 19 3.07 -18.52 -1.27
C SER A 19 3.29 -18.54 -2.77
N CYS A 20 2.32 -19.00 -3.55
CA CYS A 20 2.40 -18.98 -5.02
C CYS A 20 2.34 -17.52 -5.51
N ILE A 21 3.39 -16.75 -5.25
CA ILE A 21 3.78 -15.65 -6.12
C ILE A 21 4.55 -16.38 -7.21
N ASN A 22 3.98 -16.45 -8.41
CA ASN A 22 4.76 -16.85 -9.56
C ASN A 22 5.99 -15.94 -9.60
N ASP A 23 7.18 -16.49 -9.86
CA ASP A 23 8.40 -15.72 -10.16
C ASP A 23 8.15 -14.92 -11.45
N PHE A 24 7.33 -13.87 -11.33
CA PHE A 24 6.89 -13.02 -12.40
C PHE A 24 7.74 -11.77 -12.30
N GLN A 25 8.93 -11.86 -12.89
CA GLN A 25 9.74 -10.69 -13.14
C GLN A 25 9.22 -10.03 -14.41
N GLU A 26 8.00 -9.47 -14.37
CA GLU A 26 7.60 -8.50 -15.39
C GLU A 26 8.47 -7.26 -15.19
N ILE A 27 9.24 -6.94 -16.21
CA ILE A 27 10.04 -5.73 -16.24
C ILE A 27 9.06 -4.61 -16.59
N THR A 28 9.02 -3.58 -15.75
CA THR A 28 8.29 -2.34 -15.98
C THR A 28 8.63 -1.77 -17.37
N VAL A 29 7.61 -1.51 -18.19
CA VAL A 29 7.78 -0.95 -19.54
C VAL A 29 7.42 0.53 -19.51
N TYR A 30 8.43 1.40 -19.66
CA TYR A 30 8.23 2.84 -19.77
C TYR A 30 7.59 3.22 -21.13
N PRO A 31 6.64 4.19 -21.20
CA PRO A 31 6.07 4.97 -20.09
C PRO A 31 5.01 4.21 -19.29
N TYR A 32 4.94 4.50 -17.98
CA TYR A 32 3.98 3.87 -17.06
C TYR A 32 2.53 4.24 -17.38
N LYS A 33 1.61 3.32 -17.08
CA LYS A 33 0.16 3.48 -17.19
C LYS A 33 -0.53 2.96 -15.94
N ILE A 34 -1.74 3.48 -15.70
CA ILE A 34 -2.60 2.98 -14.64
C ILE A 34 -2.90 1.49 -14.89
N GLY A 35 -2.75 0.68 -13.85
CA GLY A 35 -2.90 -0.78 -13.92
C GLY A 35 -1.58 -1.53 -14.09
N ASP A 36 -0.48 -0.86 -14.45
CA ASP A 36 0.81 -1.52 -14.62
C ASP A 36 1.33 -2.09 -13.29
N PHE A 37 1.96 -3.27 -13.37
CA PHE A 37 2.78 -3.78 -12.28
C PHE A 37 4.10 -2.99 -12.21
N TYR A 38 4.34 -2.33 -11.08
CA TYR A 38 5.58 -1.62 -10.79
C TYR A 38 6.50 -2.49 -9.93
N SER A 39 7.78 -2.60 -10.31
CA SER A 39 8.80 -3.33 -9.56
C SER A 39 10.20 -2.71 -9.74
N GLU A 40 10.45 -1.57 -9.09
CA GLU A 40 11.76 -0.92 -9.10
C GLU A 40 12.20 -0.47 -7.70
N GLY A 41 13.52 -0.36 -7.49
CA GLY A 41 14.07 0.19 -6.25
C GLY A 41 13.71 -0.57 -4.97
N GLY A 42 13.35 -1.85 -5.08
CA GLY A 42 12.89 -2.67 -3.95
C GLY A 42 11.43 -2.45 -3.55
N ALA A 43 10.68 -1.64 -4.28
CA ALA A 43 9.24 -1.43 -4.08
C ALA A 43 8.45 -2.13 -5.19
N MET A 44 7.35 -2.79 -4.80
CA MET A 44 6.41 -3.42 -5.72
C MET A 44 4.99 -2.95 -5.43
N GLY A 45 4.20 -2.71 -6.48
CA GLY A 45 2.82 -2.26 -6.37
C GLY A 45 2.15 -2.13 -7.73
N ILE A 46 0.87 -1.75 -7.74
CA ILE A 46 0.12 -1.46 -8.97
C ILE A 46 0.00 0.04 -9.14
N VAL A 47 0.32 0.55 -10.32
CA VAL A 47 0.21 1.98 -10.65
C VAL A 47 -1.26 2.40 -10.63
N TYR A 48 -1.61 3.39 -9.80
CA TYR A 48 -2.98 3.96 -9.77
C TYR A 48 -3.04 5.41 -10.24
N LYS A 49 -1.89 6.09 -10.28
CA LYS A 49 -1.74 7.47 -10.75
C LYS A 49 -0.43 7.58 -11.52
N VAL A 50 -0.43 8.38 -12.59
CA VAL A 50 0.77 8.64 -13.38
C VAL A 50 0.79 10.08 -13.89
N SER A 51 1.97 10.68 -14.04
CA SER A 51 2.18 11.95 -14.73
C SER A 51 1.91 11.83 -16.23
N ASP A 52 1.66 12.97 -16.90
CA ASP A 52 1.35 13.02 -18.34
C ASP A 52 2.42 12.35 -19.23
N ASP A 53 3.69 12.43 -18.81
CA ASP A 53 4.83 11.83 -19.52
C ASP A 53 5.08 10.35 -19.14
N GLY A 54 4.29 9.80 -18.21
CA GLY A 54 4.45 8.42 -17.76
C GLY A 54 5.70 8.17 -16.94
N ALA A 55 6.37 9.20 -16.43
CA ALA A 55 7.67 9.07 -15.77
C ALA A 55 7.62 8.93 -14.25
N ASN A 56 6.59 9.49 -13.62
CA ASN A 56 6.40 9.43 -12.18
C ASN A 56 4.96 9.04 -11.88
N GLY A 57 4.70 8.57 -10.68
CA GLY A 57 3.34 8.21 -10.33
C GLY A 57 3.20 7.71 -8.91
N MET A 58 2.09 7.03 -8.67
CA MET A 58 1.78 6.42 -7.39
C MET A 58 1.41 4.95 -7.58
N ILE A 59 1.85 4.12 -6.63
CA ILE A 59 1.56 2.69 -6.57
C ILE A 59 0.78 2.34 -5.31
N VAL A 60 -0.11 1.36 -5.41
CA VAL A 60 -0.77 0.70 -4.27
C VAL A 60 -0.12 -0.65 -3.98
N SER A 61 0.08 -0.97 -2.70
CA SER A 61 0.80 -2.18 -2.28
C SER A 61 0.05 -3.47 -2.63
N LEU A 62 0.80 -4.51 -3.01
CA LEU A 62 0.26 -5.84 -3.34
C LEU A 62 -0.35 -6.56 -2.13
N SER A 63 0.34 -6.46 -0.98
CA SER A 63 -0.13 -7.02 0.29
C SER A 63 -1.20 -6.12 0.91
N GLU A 64 -2.03 -6.72 1.76
CA GLU A 64 -2.98 -6.01 2.63
C GLU A 64 -2.94 -6.60 4.04
N ALA A 65 -3.57 -5.92 5.00
CA ALA A 65 -3.81 -6.45 6.33
C ALA A 65 -5.11 -5.92 6.92
N GLU A 66 -5.65 -6.64 7.90
CA GLU A 66 -6.79 -6.20 8.70
C GLU A 66 -6.28 -5.52 9.97
N CYS A 67 -6.65 -4.26 10.20
CA CYS A 67 -6.15 -3.44 11.31
C CYS A 67 -7.22 -2.46 11.78
N ALA A 68 -7.17 -2.07 13.06
CA ALA A 68 -7.85 -0.85 13.49
C ALA A 68 -7.16 0.38 12.87
N TRP A 69 -7.93 1.43 12.63
CA TRP A 69 -7.37 2.73 12.24
C TRP A 69 -6.48 3.28 13.37
N GLY A 70 -7.02 3.30 14.59
CA GLY A 70 -6.30 3.65 15.79
C GLY A 70 -7.18 4.10 16.97
N ASP A 71 -6.56 4.76 17.94
CA ASP A 71 -7.22 5.28 19.14
C ASP A 71 -8.27 6.37 18.82
N THR A 72 -9.26 6.50 19.69
CA THR A 72 -10.34 7.50 19.56
C THR A 72 -9.94 8.85 20.16
N ILE A 73 -8.90 9.45 19.59
CA ILE A 73 -8.47 10.82 19.86
C ILE A 73 -8.57 11.66 18.58
N LEU A 74 -8.57 12.99 18.74
CA LEU A 74 -8.45 13.90 17.61
C LEU A 74 -6.96 14.04 17.26
N THR A 75 -6.57 13.54 16.11
CA THR A 75 -5.18 13.51 15.64
C THR A 75 -4.86 14.67 14.70
N LEU A 76 -5.90 15.29 14.13
CA LEU A 76 -5.81 16.28 13.05
C LEU A 76 -5.18 15.74 11.77
N ALA A 77 -5.04 14.41 11.63
CA ALA A 77 -4.61 13.74 10.40
C ALA A 77 -5.75 13.73 9.36
N ASN A 78 -6.22 14.91 8.96
CA ASN A 78 -7.42 15.11 8.14
C ASN A 78 -7.10 15.73 6.77
N ASP A 79 -5.85 15.66 6.31
CA ASP A 79 -5.50 16.08 4.96
C ASP A 79 -6.14 15.11 3.96
N THR A 80 -6.95 15.63 3.05
CA THR A 80 -7.67 14.79 2.08
C THR A 80 -6.80 14.43 0.87
N LEU A 81 -5.71 15.17 0.63
CA LEU A 81 -4.88 15.06 -0.57
C LEU A 81 -3.48 14.49 -0.27
N ASP A 82 -2.97 14.71 0.94
CA ASP A 82 -1.60 14.36 1.31
C ASP A 82 -1.54 13.32 2.45
N ALA A 83 -1.38 12.06 2.07
CA ALA A 83 -1.16 10.95 2.99
C ALA A 83 0.12 11.09 3.84
N ILE A 84 1.17 11.73 3.30
CA ILE A 84 2.44 11.97 4.00
C ILE A 84 2.24 12.98 5.13
N ASN A 85 1.47 14.04 4.89
CA ASN A 85 1.10 15.00 5.95
C ASN A 85 0.35 14.30 7.10
N ASN A 86 -0.56 13.38 6.78
CA ASN A 86 -1.32 12.64 7.78
C ASN A 86 -0.42 11.74 8.65
N ILE A 87 0.46 10.92 8.06
CA ILE A 87 1.38 10.08 8.86
C ILE A 87 2.36 10.94 9.68
N ASN A 88 2.78 12.10 9.17
CA ASN A 88 3.66 13.01 9.92
C ASN A 88 2.99 13.51 11.20
N LYS A 89 1.70 13.84 11.16
CA LYS A 89 0.92 14.20 12.36
C LYS A 89 0.78 13.04 13.33
N ILE A 90 0.46 11.84 12.83
CA ILE A 90 0.36 10.62 13.65
C ILE A 90 1.67 10.31 14.37
N LYS A 91 2.82 10.46 13.69
CA LYS A 91 4.14 10.20 14.26
C LYS A 91 4.53 11.14 15.41
N GLN A 92 3.86 12.29 15.57
CA GLN A 92 4.07 13.19 16.72
C GLN A 92 3.38 12.70 18.01
N ILE A 93 2.52 11.67 17.92
CA ILE A 93 1.78 11.17 19.08
C ILE A 93 2.62 10.14 19.83
N ASP A 94 2.70 10.27 21.15
CA ASP A 94 3.39 9.29 21.99
C ASP A 94 2.81 7.90 21.79
N GLN A 95 3.70 6.92 21.56
CA GLN A 95 3.35 5.53 21.31
C GLN A 95 2.46 5.33 20.06
N TRP A 96 2.61 6.17 19.04
CA TRP A 96 1.77 6.11 17.83
C TRP A 96 1.75 4.73 17.18
N LYS A 97 2.86 3.97 17.20
CA LYS A 97 2.95 2.64 16.60
C LYS A 97 1.95 1.65 17.22
N GLN A 98 1.73 1.76 18.53
CA GLN A 98 0.77 0.95 19.26
C GLN A 98 -0.66 1.47 19.11
N LYS A 99 -0.82 2.79 19.08
CA LYS A 99 -2.12 3.46 19.04
C LYS A 99 -2.75 3.51 17.64
N PHE A 100 -1.96 3.43 16.57
CA PHE A 100 -2.40 3.60 15.19
C PHE A 100 -1.86 2.46 14.30
N PRO A 101 -2.37 1.23 14.48
CA PRO A 101 -1.79 0.05 13.83
C PRO A 101 -1.93 0.06 12.29
N ALA A 102 -2.97 0.66 11.71
CA ALA A 102 -3.07 0.83 10.27
C ALA A 102 -1.91 1.68 9.71
N PHE A 103 -1.65 2.82 10.34
CA PHE A 103 -0.51 3.69 9.97
C PHE A 103 0.82 2.99 10.18
N TYR A 104 0.97 2.26 11.29
CA TYR A 104 2.21 1.53 11.57
C TYR A 104 2.44 0.40 10.56
N TRP A 105 1.40 -0.33 10.14
CA TRP A 105 1.52 -1.38 9.14
C TRP A 105 2.06 -0.84 7.81
N CYS A 106 1.58 0.33 7.36
CA CYS A 106 2.10 0.99 6.17
C CYS A 106 3.54 1.47 6.38
N ASP A 107 3.83 2.13 7.50
CA ASP A 107 5.16 2.68 7.79
C ASP A 107 6.23 1.59 7.94
N ASN A 108 5.85 0.40 8.42
CA ASN A 108 6.77 -0.74 8.58
C ASN A 108 7.27 -1.32 7.25
N LYS A 109 6.72 -0.87 6.11
CA LYS A 109 7.24 -1.12 4.76
C LYS A 109 8.42 -0.22 4.41
N ASN A 110 8.63 0.88 5.13
CA ASN A 110 9.75 1.81 4.95
C ASN A 110 11.01 1.28 5.65
N LYS A 111 11.63 0.26 5.06
CA LYS A 111 12.84 -0.41 5.55
C LYS A 111 13.71 -0.85 4.38
N ASP A 112 14.92 -1.30 4.66
CA ASP A 112 15.82 -1.90 3.66
C ASP A 112 16.08 -0.99 2.44
N GLY A 113 16.14 0.32 2.66
CA GLY A 113 16.37 1.34 1.61
C GLY A 113 15.11 1.86 0.93
N VAL A 114 13.93 1.30 1.25
CA VAL A 114 12.63 1.76 0.75
C VAL A 114 12.03 2.82 1.70
N SER A 115 11.44 3.87 1.12
CA SER A 115 10.73 4.93 1.85
C SER A 115 9.48 5.39 1.09
N GLY A 116 8.62 6.15 1.77
CA GLY A 116 7.45 6.79 1.17
C GLY A 116 6.14 6.00 1.25
N TRP A 117 6.14 4.77 1.75
CA TRP A 117 4.92 4.03 2.01
C TRP A 117 4.12 4.69 3.13
N CYS A 118 2.83 4.95 2.88
CA CYS A 118 1.90 5.53 3.83
C CYS A 118 0.49 4.96 3.66
N LEU A 119 -0.37 5.20 4.65
CA LEU A 119 -1.79 4.87 4.57
C LEU A 119 -2.45 5.86 3.58
N PRO A 120 -3.26 5.43 2.58
CA PRO A 120 -3.73 6.31 1.51
C PRO A 120 -4.70 7.38 2.02
N SER A 121 -4.60 8.59 1.50
CA SER A 121 -5.54 9.68 1.78
C SER A 121 -6.92 9.40 1.18
N LYS A 122 -7.90 10.26 1.49
CA LYS A 122 -9.24 10.18 0.88
C LYS A 122 -9.15 10.25 -0.64
N HIS A 123 -8.31 11.16 -1.16
CA HIS A 123 -8.16 11.36 -2.59
C HIS A 123 -7.42 10.20 -3.28
N ASP A 124 -6.39 9.63 -2.64
CA ASP A 124 -5.73 8.43 -3.17
C ASP A 124 -6.74 7.30 -3.40
N TRP A 125 -7.67 7.11 -2.45
CA TRP A 125 -8.71 6.10 -2.61
C TRP A 125 -9.75 6.44 -3.67
N GLU A 126 -10.08 7.71 -3.87
CA GLU A 126 -10.95 8.14 -4.98
C GLU A 126 -10.32 7.77 -6.33
N GLU A 127 -9.03 8.04 -6.53
CA GLU A 127 -8.30 7.68 -7.77
C GLU A 127 -8.21 6.15 -7.97
N ILE A 128 -7.91 5.39 -6.90
CA ILE A 128 -7.89 3.92 -6.96
C ILE A 128 -9.29 3.38 -7.28
N LEU A 129 -10.33 3.96 -6.68
CA LEU A 129 -11.71 3.51 -6.86
C LEU A 129 -12.20 3.75 -8.29
N GLU A 130 -11.84 4.88 -8.90
CA GLU A 130 -12.11 5.18 -10.31
C GLU A 130 -11.51 4.12 -11.24
N ASN A 131 -10.31 3.63 -10.91
CA ASN A 131 -9.55 2.66 -11.70
C ASN A 131 -9.62 1.22 -11.14
N ARG A 132 -10.58 0.94 -10.25
CA ARG A 132 -10.60 -0.29 -9.45
C ARG A 132 -10.56 -1.59 -10.24
N PHE A 133 -11.19 -1.64 -11.43
CA PHE A 133 -11.27 -2.88 -12.20
C PHE A 133 -9.93 -3.26 -12.81
N ILE A 134 -9.22 -2.30 -13.43
CA ILE A 134 -7.89 -2.58 -14.01
C ILE A 134 -6.86 -2.85 -12.91
N ILE A 135 -6.96 -2.17 -11.76
CA ILE A 135 -6.09 -2.43 -10.62
C ILE A 135 -6.36 -3.82 -10.02
N ASP A 136 -7.63 -4.22 -9.88
CA ASP A 136 -8.00 -5.54 -9.37
C ASP A 136 -7.59 -6.67 -10.31
N GLU A 137 -7.79 -6.50 -11.61
CA GLU A 137 -7.36 -7.44 -12.65
C GLU A 137 -5.87 -7.74 -12.51
N THR A 138 -5.02 -6.70 -12.50
CA THR A 138 -3.58 -6.89 -12.32
C THR A 138 -3.22 -7.53 -10.98
N LEU A 139 -3.88 -7.14 -9.87
CA LEU A 139 -3.66 -7.77 -8.55
C LEU A 139 -3.96 -9.27 -8.60
N VAL A 140 -5.08 -9.67 -9.20
CA VAL A 140 -5.50 -11.08 -9.27
C VAL A 140 -4.59 -11.88 -10.20
N ASP A 141 -4.20 -11.30 -11.33
CA ASP A 141 -3.34 -11.96 -12.33
C ASP A 141 -1.96 -12.33 -11.76
N ILE A 142 -1.40 -11.48 -10.90
CA ILE A 142 -0.12 -11.75 -10.22
C ILE A 142 -0.27 -12.56 -8.92
N GLY A 143 -1.49 -13.03 -8.61
CA GLY A 143 -1.78 -13.85 -7.43
C GLY A 143 -1.89 -13.07 -6.11
N ALA A 144 -1.98 -11.74 -6.16
CA ALA A 144 -2.27 -10.92 -4.99
C ALA A 144 -3.76 -11.00 -4.60
N GLN A 145 -4.09 -10.50 -3.41
CA GLN A 145 -5.48 -10.45 -2.95
C GLN A 145 -6.28 -9.43 -3.76
N SER A 146 -7.47 -9.82 -4.22
CA SER A 146 -8.44 -8.91 -4.86
C SER A 146 -8.77 -7.73 -3.93
N ILE A 147 -8.83 -6.54 -4.50
CA ILE A 147 -9.23 -5.31 -3.82
C ILE A 147 -10.75 -5.19 -3.72
N LEU A 148 -11.49 -5.80 -4.65
CA LEU A 148 -12.95 -5.73 -4.71
C LEU A 148 -13.61 -6.46 -3.53
N GLY A 149 -14.86 -6.06 -3.22
CA GLY A 149 -15.65 -6.69 -2.16
C GLY A 149 -15.18 -6.40 -0.73
N LYS A 150 -14.28 -5.43 -0.55
CA LYS A 150 -13.67 -5.07 0.73
C LYS A 150 -13.79 -3.58 1.03
N THR A 151 -13.54 -3.25 2.29
CA THR A 151 -13.50 -1.88 2.80
C THR A 151 -12.07 -1.55 3.24
N TYR A 152 -11.54 -0.38 2.90
CA TYR A 152 -10.18 0.02 3.29
C TYR A 152 -10.13 1.35 4.01
N TRP A 153 -9.29 1.43 5.04
CA TRP A 153 -9.03 2.67 5.76
C TRP A 153 -8.36 3.71 4.87
N SER A 154 -8.84 4.95 4.95
CA SER A 154 -8.09 6.14 4.56
C SER A 154 -7.29 6.66 5.75
N SER A 155 -6.17 7.35 5.52
CA SER A 155 -5.45 8.11 6.54
C SER A 155 -6.20 9.36 7.01
N THR A 156 -7.25 9.76 6.30
CA THR A 156 -7.98 10.99 6.57
C THR A 156 -8.97 10.79 7.73
N GLU A 157 -8.68 11.43 8.86
CA GLU A 157 -9.54 11.52 10.04
C GLU A 157 -10.81 12.33 9.73
N TYR A 158 -11.97 11.80 10.14
CA TYR A 158 -13.24 12.51 10.06
C TYR A 158 -13.58 13.17 11.39
N SER A 159 -13.47 12.41 12.49
CA SER A 159 -13.82 12.87 13.83
C SER A 159 -12.90 12.24 14.89
N LYS A 160 -13.17 12.52 16.17
CA LYS A 160 -12.52 11.81 17.28
C LYS A 160 -12.74 10.30 17.22
N TYR A 161 -13.88 9.85 16.69
CA TYR A 161 -14.30 8.44 16.72
C TYR A 161 -14.21 7.75 15.37
N GLU A 162 -14.31 8.49 14.27
CA GLU A 162 -14.37 7.93 12.92
C GLU A 162 -13.27 8.45 12.00
N ALA A 163 -12.98 7.66 10.97
CA ALA A 163 -12.09 8.02 9.86
C ALA A 163 -12.76 7.67 8.53
N TYR A 164 -12.28 8.28 7.45
CA TYR A 164 -12.74 7.92 6.12
C TYR A 164 -12.30 6.50 5.75
N HIS A 165 -13.12 5.83 4.95
CA HIS A 165 -12.83 4.54 4.35
C HIS A 165 -13.47 4.45 2.97
N VAL A 166 -12.89 3.66 2.09
CA VAL A 166 -13.47 3.33 0.78
C VAL A 166 -14.19 2.00 0.87
N ASP A 167 -15.39 1.91 0.32
CA ASP A 167 -16.17 0.69 0.19
C ASP A 167 -16.19 0.24 -1.28
N PHE A 168 -15.52 -0.88 -1.60
CA PHE A 168 -15.48 -1.41 -2.98
C PHE A 168 -16.72 -2.26 -3.34
N ILE A 169 -17.65 -2.51 -2.41
CA ILE A 169 -18.96 -3.11 -2.72
C ILE A 169 -19.90 -2.03 -3.24
N LEU A 170 -19.95 -0.89 -2.54
CA LEU A 170 -20.80 0.24 -2.90
C LEU A 170 -20.13 1.20 -3.90
N ALA A 171 -18.82 1.05 -4.08
CA ALA A 171 -17.97 1.89 -4.90
C ALA A 171 -18.07 3.38 -4.52
N GLU A 172 -17.87 3.67 -3.23
CA GLU A 172 -17.91 5.04 -2.70
C GLU A 172 -17.00 5.25 -1.48
N MET A 173 -16.68 6.52 -1.22
CA MET A 173 -16.06 6.95 0.03
C MET A 173 -17.11 7.12 1.12
N GLN A 174 -16.79 6.65 2.33
CA GLN A 174 -17.62 6.71 3.52
C GLN A 174 -16.79 7.17 4.72
N PHE A 175 -17.45 7.49 5.84
CA PHE A 175 -16.80 8.09 7.02
C PHE A 175 -17.37 7.64 8.36
N TYR A 176 -18.25 6.64 8.37
CA TYR A 176 -18.95 6.21 9.58
C TYR A 176 -18.29 5.02 10.30
N ALA A 177 -17.13 4.54 9.83
CA ALA A 177 -16.45 3.44 10.50
C ALA A 177 -15.67 3.94 11.73
N VAL A 178 -15.91 3.27 12.86
CA VAL A 178 -15.27 3.59 14.14
C VAL A 178 -13.80 3.18 14.10
N LYS A 179 -12.89 4.07 14.51
CA LYS A 179 -11.43 3.88 14.44
C LYS A 179 -10.92 2.61 15.15
N LEU A 180 -11.59 2.20 16.23
CA LEU A 180 -11.26 0.99 16.99
C LEU A 180 -11.68 -0.30 16.30
N ASN A 181 -12.44 -0.23 15.19
CA ASN A 181 -12.91 -1.41 14.51
C ASN A 181 -11.73 -2.19 13.94
N ARG A 182 -11.46 -3.36 14.53
CA ARG A 182 -10.41 -4.28 14.10
C ARG A 182 -10.89 -5.28 13.06
N LYS A 183 -12.19 -5.30 12.76
CA LYS A 183 -12.79 -6.31 11.89
C LYS A 183 -13.41 -5.71 10.64
N LYS A 184 -13.19 -6.36 9.50
CA LYS A 184 -13.77 -6.03 8.19
C LYS A 184 -13.38 -4.67 7.63
N VAL A 185 -12.28 -4.07 8.10
CA VAL A 185 -11.66 -2.92 7.43
C VAL A 185 -10.18 -3.20 7.25
N PHE A 186 -9.76 -3.18 6.00
CA PHE A 186 -8.44 -3.55 5.54
C PHE A 186 -7.55 -2.32 5.36
N VAL A 187 -6.28 -2.58 5.16
CA VAL A 187 -5.25 -1.59 4.93
C VAL A 187 -4.40 -2.04 3.75
N ARG A 188 -4.20 -1.13 2.79
CA ARG A 188 -3.12 -1.17 1.80
C ARG A 188 -2.33 0.11 1.95
N ALA A 189 -1.08 0.09 1.52
CA ALA A 189 -0.22 1.26 1.53
C ALA A 189 -0.13 1.86 0.12
N VAL A 190 0.14 3.15 0.02
CA VAL A 190 0.51 3.83 -1.24
C VAL A 190 1.88 4.48 -1.12
N ARG A 191 2.54 4.66 -2.26
CA ARG A 191 3.87 5.25 -2.37
C ARG A 191 4.06 5.91 -3.74
N ALA A 192 4.75 7.04 -3.77
CA ALA A 192 5.23 7.64 -5.01
C ALA A 192 6.42 6.88 -5.58
N PHE A 193 6.54 6.84 -6.91
CA PHE A 193 7.71 6.33 -7.61
C PHE A 193 8.27 7.35 -8.60
#